data_AF-A0A2G9GKC2-F1
#
_entry.id   AF-A0A2G9GKC2-F1
#
_cell.length_a   1.000
_cell.length_b   1.000
_cell.length_c   1.000
_cell.angle_alpha   90.00
_cell.angle_beta   90.00
_cell.angle_gamma   90.00
#
_symmetry.space_group_name_H-M   'P 1'
#
loop_
_entity.id
_entity.type
_entity.pdbx_description
1 polymer ?
#
loop_
_entity_poly.entity_id
_entity_poly.type
_entity_poly.pdbx_seq_one_letter_code
_entity_poly.pdbx_strand_id
1 'polypeptide(L)'
;MDKVSRSVVLRTIKPSFVGNSIGNIILRTALTENIMEPYLRYLHTYLSVSGPHLGYLYSSNILFNGGLWLMKKLKGILCVHQLTFADDPDIRKTFLYELCKHKTLENFRNIILLSSNQDGYVPYHSARIEMCPAASGDHSKKGKVFVEMLNECLDQIRAQSSEHRVFMRCDVNFDISMQGKNLDTIIGRAAHIEFLETDVFAKFIMWSFPDLF
;
A
#
# COMPACT_ATOMS: atom_id res chain seq x y z
N MET A 1 28.40 -24.90 2.06
CA MET A 1 28.00 -23.83 1.12
C MET A 1 28.49 -22.52 1.68
N ASP A 2 29.50 -21.92 1.06
CA ASP A 2 30.24 -20.78 1.61
C ASP A 2 29.45 -19.46 1.56
N LYS A 3 29.71 -18.58 2.55
CA LYS A 3 29.11 -17.24 2.65
C LYS A 3 29.37 -16.38 1.41
N VAL A 4 30.52 -16.59 0.74
CA VAL A 4 30.90 -15.87 -0.48
C VAL A 4 30.00 -16.29 -1.65
N SER A 5 29.74 -17.59 -1.83
CA SER A 5 28.84 -18.09 -2.87
C SER A 5 27.39 -17.62 -2.65
N ARG A 6 26.91 -17.54 -1.39
CA ARG A 6 25.59 -16.97 -1.08
C ARG A 6 25.51 -15.47 -1.41
N SER A 7 26.56 -14.70 -1.10
CA SER A 7 26.61 -13.27 -1.41
C SER A 7 26.62 -12.98 -2.93
N VAL A 8 27.36 -13.78 -3.70
CA VAL A 8 27.40 -13.66 -5.18
C VAL A 8 26.05 -14.00 -5.81
N VAL A 9 25.40 -15.07 -5.36
CA VAL A 9 24.06 -15.44 -5.85
C VAL A 9 23.01 -14.37 -5.51
N LEU A 10 23.08 -13.78 -4.31
CA LEU A 10 22.16 -12.70 -3.92
C LEU A 10 22.36 -11.41 -4.70
N ARG A 11 23.60 -11.11 -5.14
CA ARG A 11 23.86 -9.95 -6.04
C ARG A 11 23.27 -10.13 -7.44
N THR A 12 23.07 -11.36 -7.89
CA THR A 12 22.48 -11.66 -9.20
C THR A 12 20.96 -11.74 -9.18
N ILE A 13 20.35 -11.94 -8.00
CA ILE A 13 18.90 -11.99 -7.83
C ILE A 13 18.38 -10.58 -7.54
N LYS A 14 17.27 -10.21 -8.17
CA LYS A 14 16.57 -8.94 -7.96
C LYS A 14 15.20 -9.23 -7.32
N PRO A 15 15.10 -9.44 -5.99
CA PRO A 15 13.83 -9.72 -5.36
C PRO A 15 12.85 -8.56 -5.57
N SER A 16 11.75 -8.87 -6.23
CA SER A 16 10.65 -7.95 -6.50
C SER A 16 9.38 -8.48 -5.84
N PHE A 17 8.56 -7.56 -5.37
CA PHE A 17 7.45 -7.82 -4.49
C PHE A 17 6.19 -7.13 -5.02
N VAL A 18 5.12 -7.90 -5.19
CA VAL A 18 3.81 -7.39 -5.58
C VAL A 18 2.85 -7.60 -4.43
N GLY A 19 2.31 -6.51 -3.89
CA GLY A 19 1.28 -6.55 -2.87
C GLY A 19 -0.06 -6.09 -3.43
N ASN A 20 -1.12 -6.85 -3.19
CA ASN A 20 -2.48 -6.40 -3.45
C ASN A 20 -3.23 -6.16 -2.14
N SER A 21 -3.94 -5.04 -2.03
CA SER A 21 -4.80 -4.75 -0.87
C SER A 21 -4.02 -4.88 0.45
N ILE A 22 -4.58 -5.58 1.45
CA ILE A 22 -3.91 -5.89 2.72
C ILE A 22 -2.57 -6.62 2.57
N GLY A 23 -2.34 -7.33 1.46
CA GLY A 23 -1.06 -7.96 1.17
C GLY A 23 0.11 -6.97 1.18
N ASN A 24 -0.14 -5.70 0.85
CA ASN A 24 0.85 -4.63 0.98
C ASN A 24 1.30 -4.39 2.43
N ILE A 25 0.36 -4.43 3.37
CA ILE A 25 0.65 -4.25 4.80
C ILE A 25 1.41 -5.47 5.33
N ILE A 26 0.94 -6.69 4.99
CA ILE A 26 1.61 -7.94 5.35
C ILE A 26 3.06 -7.94 4.85
N LEU A 27 3.28 -7.50 3.61
CA LEU A 27 4.60 -7.44 2.99
C LEU A 27 5.51 -6.45 3.70
N ARG A 28 5.02 -5.23 3.96
CA ARG A 28 5.78 -4.23 4.72
C ARG A 28 6.13 -4.73 6.12
N THR A 29 5.21 -5.44 6.79
CA THR A 29 5.49 -6.08 8.09
C THR A 29 6.52 -7.18 7.97
N ALA A 30 6.47 -8.04 6.96
CA ALA A 30 7.49 -9.06 6.76
C ALA A 30 8.89 -8.45 6.57
N LEU A 31 8.98 -7.29 5.91
CA LEU A 31 10.25 -6.57 5.75
C LEU A 31 10.82 -6.00 7.06
N THR A 32 10.04 -5.90 8.14
CA THR A 32 10.55 -5.49 9.45
C THR A 32 11.15 -6.65 10.25
N GLU A 33 10.94 -7.88 9.81
CA GLU A 33 11.47 -9.06 10.51
C GLU A 33 12.98 -9.20 10.32
N ASN A 34 13.70 -9.57 11.38
CA ASN A 34 15.17 -9.73 11.35
C ASN A 34 15.64 -10.74 10.29
N ILE A 35 14.80 -11.73 9.94
CA ILE A 35 15.11 -12.70 8.89
C ILE A 35 15.27 -12.02 7.51
N MET A 36 14.64 -10.86 7.31
CA MET A 36 14.72 -10.12 6.04
C MET A 36 15.97 -9.23 5.92
N GLU A 37 16.63 -8.89 7.03
CA GLU A 37 17.79 -7.97 7.08
C GLU A 37 18.88 -8.28 6.04
N PRO A 38 19.31 -9.55 5.81
CA PRO A 38 20.34 -9.86 4.83
C PRO A 38 19.91 -9.57 3.38
N TYR A 39 18.60 -9.53 3.12
CA TYR A 39 18.02 -9.40 1.78
C TYR A 39 17.65 -7.95 1.42
N LEU A 40 17.47 -7.07 2.42
CA LEU A 40 16.97 -5.71 2.20
C LEU A 40 17.77 -4.93 1.15
N ARG A 41 19.10 -5.05 1.16
CA ARG A 41 19.99 -4.34 0.21
C ARG A 41 19.84 -4.78 -1.26
N TYR A 42 19.17 -5.90 -1.52
CA TYR A 42 19.01 -6.47 -2.86
C TYR A 42 17.62 -6.18 -3.45
N LEU A 43 16.70 -5.63 -2.65
CA LEU A 43 15.32 -5.36 -3.07
C LEU A 43 15.28 -4.48 -4.32
N HIS A 44 14.54 -4.95 -5.32
CA HIS A 44 14.50 -4.31 -6.64
C HIS A 44 13.22 -3.53 -6.82
N THR A 45 12.09 -4.20 -7.03
CA THR A 45 10.81 -3.54 -7.31
C THR A 45 9.77 -3.85 -6.26
N TYR A 46 9.10 -2.80 -5.78
CA TYR A 46 7.86 -2.90 -5.02
C TYR A 46 6.70 -2.37 -5.85
N LEU A 47 5.77 -3.27 -6.20
CA LEU A 47 4.53 -2.94 -6.88
C LEU A 47 3.38 -3.05 -5.88
N SER A 48 2.81 -1.92 -5.52
CA SER A 48 1.65 -1.85 -4.65
C SER A 48 0.39 -1.67 -5.48
N VAL A 49 -0.51 -2.64 -5.42
CA VAL A 49 -1.84 -2.60 -6.03
C VAL A 49 -2.85 -2.32 -4.92
N SER A 50 -3.52 -1.16 -4.99
CA SER A 50 -4.54 -0.75 -4.00
C SER A 50 -4.12 -0.95 -2.54
N GLY A 51 -2.90 -0.55 -2.16
CA GLY A 51 -2.39 -0.78 -0.79
C GLY A 51 -2.88 0.26 0.23
N PRO A 52 -3.51 -0.10 1.36
CA PRO A 52 -4.00 0.87 2.34
C PRO A 52 -2.86 1.42 3.24
N HIS A 53 -1.84 2.05 2.65
CA HIS A 53 -0.58 2.43 3.32
C HIS A 53 -0.74 3.43 4.45
N LEU A 54 -1.76 4.30 4.39
CA LEU A 54 -2.11 5.29 5.40
C LEU A 54 -3.41 4.91 6.13
N GLY A 55 -3.88 3.68 5.92
CA GLY A 55 -5.10 3.14 6.50
C GLY A 55 -6.34 3.90 6.05
N TYR A 56 -7.32 3.93 6.95
CA TYR A 56 -8.69 4.40 6.69
C TYR A 56 -9.02 5.70 7.43
N LEU A 57 -7.99 6.42 7.89
CA LEU A 57 -8.14 7.59 8.74
C LEU A 57 -9.00 8.68 8.06
N TYR A 58 -8.85 8.88 6.74
CA TYR A 58 -9.65 9.81 5.93
C TYR A 58 -10.45 9.11 4.83
N SER A 59 -11.13 8.00 5.15
CA SER A 59 -12.01 7.34 4.18
C SER A 59 -13.28 8.14 3.91
N SER A 60 -13.63 8.33 2.63
CA SER A 60 -14.85 8.98 2.16
C SER A 60 -16.06 8.04 2.07
N ASN A 61 -15.86 6.72 2.24
CA ASN A 61 -16.90 5.75 1.93
C ASN A 61 -17.98 5.64 3.02
N ILE A 62 -19.22 5.84 2.59
CA ILE A 62 -20.47 5.79 3.37
C ILE A 62 -20.66 4.44 4.08
N LEU A 63 -20.15 3.34 3.50
CA LEU A 63 -20.18 2.00 4.10
C LEU A 63 -19.42 1.94 5.43
N PHE A 64 -18.40 2.78 5.59
CA PHE A 64 -17.57 2.83 6.79
C PHE A 64 -18.16 3.72 7.89
N ASN A 65 -18.91 4.77 7.52
CA ASN A 65 -19.62 5.61 8.49
C ASN A 65 -20.90 4.94 9.04
N GLY A 66 -21.55 4.06 8.27
CA GLY A 66 -22.76 3.34 8.71
C GLY A 66 -22.56 1.86 9.11
N GLY A 67 -21.68 1.13 8.41
CA GLY A 67 -21.51 -0.33 8.57
C GLY A 67 -20.40 -0.76 9.54
N LEU A 68 -19.42 0.11 9.81
CA LEU A 68 -18.32 -0.21 10.74
C LEU A 68 -18.81 -0.35 12.18
N TRP A 69 -19.89 0.32 12.57
CA TRP A 69 -20.49 0.12 13.90
C TRP A 69 -21.05 -1.31 14.07
N LEU A 70 -21.63 -1.88 13.01
CA LEU A 70 -22.13 -3.26 13.01
C LEU A 70 -20.98 -4.28 12.97
N MET A 71 -19.91 -3.99 12.22
CA MET A 71 -18.71 -4.84 12.17
C MET A 71 -17.83 -4.75 13.42
N LYS A 72 -17.80 -3.60 14.12
CA LYS A 72 -17.17 -3.43 15.45
C LYS A 72 -17.84 -4.27 16.54
N LYS A 73 -19.11 -4.66 16.34
CA LYS A 73 -19.89 -5.48 17.28
C LYS A 73 -19.70 -6.98 17.06
N LEU A 74 -19.27 -7.37 15.86
CA LEU A 74 -18.69 -8.68 15.60
C LEU A 74 -17.24 -8.64 16.09
N LYS A 75 -16.69 -9.75 16.58
CA LYS A 75 -15.28 -9.88 16.99
C LYS A 75 -14.35 -9.79 15.77
N GLY A 76 -14.43 -8.69 15.02
CA GLY A 76 -13.98 -8.52 13.66
C GLY A 76 -12.48 -8.30 13.59
N ILE A 77 -11.77 -9.37 13.28
CA ILE A 77 -10.44 -9.48 12.66
C ILE A 77 -9.51 -8.30 12.96
N LEU A 78 -8.51 -8.51 13.82
CA LEU A 78 -7.44 -7.58 14.22
C LEU A 78 -6.98 -6.62 13.11
N CYS A 79 -6.86 -7.09 11.87
CA CYS A 79 -6.46 -6.28 10.73
C CYS A 79 -7.38 -5.07 10.46
N VAL A 80 -8.70 -5.22 10.65
CA VAL A 80 -9.66 -4.11 10.48
C VAL A 80 -9.43 -3.06 11.55
N HIS A 81 -9.18 -3.45 12.80
CA HIS A 81 -8.86 -2.50 13.86
C HIS A 81 -7.54 -1.77 13.56
N GLN A 82 -6.51 -2.46 13.10
CA GLN A 82 -5.23 -1.86 12.73
C GLN A 82 -5.34 -0.90 11.54
N LEU A 83 -6.11 -1.26 10.51
CA LEU A 83 -6.36 -0.40 9.34
C LEU A 83 -7.18 0.85 9.69
N THR A 84 -7.95 0.80 10.78
CA THR A 84 -8.87 1.86 11.21
C THR A 84 -8.39 2.60 12.45
N PHE A 85 -7.16 2.33 12.90
CA PHE A 85 -6.53 2.95 14.07
C PHE A 85 -7.34 2.74 15.36
N ALA A 86 -8.01 1.59 15.47
CA ALA A 86 -8.87 1.21 16.59
C ALA A 86 -8.24 0.12 17.48
N ASP A 87 -7.00 -0.28 17.18
CA ASP A 87 -6.19 -1.25 17.93
C ASP A 87 -5.49 -0.64 19.16
N ASP A 88 -5.35 0.68 19.24
CA ASP A 88 -4.86 1.42 20.42
C ASP A 88 -5.63 2.75 20.59
N PRO A 89 -5.94 3.19 21.82
CA PRO A 89 -6.56 4.49 22.07
C PRO A 89 -5.71 5.70 21.65
N ASP A 90 -4.39 5.57 21.62
CA ASP A 90 -3.48 6.58 21.08
C ASP A 90 -3.07 6.22 19.65
N ILE A 91 -3.49 7.02 18.66
CA ILE A 91 -3.21 6.77 17.24
C ILE A 91 -1.71 6.56 16.98
N ARG A 92 -0.83 7.25 17.74
CA ARG A 92 0.63 7.11 17.61
C ARG A 92 1.20 5.81 18.15
N LYS A 93 0.39 4.96 18.78
CA LYS A 93 0.77 3.63 19.25
C LYS A 93 0.11 2.51 18.46
N THR A 94 -0.76 2.87 17.51
CA THR A 94 -1.40 1.89 16.62
C THR A 94 -0.37 1.23 15.73
N PHE A 95 -0.65 -0.02 15.36
CA PHE A 95 0.21 -0.82 14.52
C PHE A 95 0.60 -0.12 13.21
N LEU A 96 -0.38 0.46 12.51
CA LEU A 96 -0.15 1.03 11.20
C LEU A 96 0.67 2.33 11.27
N TYR A 97 0.48 3.13 12.33
CA TYR A 97 1.33 4.29 12.59
C TYR A 97 2.79 3.86 12.80
N GLU A 98 3.05 2.86 13.63
CA GLU A 98 4.41 2.37 13.87
C GLU A 98 5.01 1.74 12.60
N LEU A 99 4.22 1.02 11.81
CA LEU A 99 4.67 0.46 10.52
C LEU A 99 5.15 1.52 9.53
N CYS A 100 4.56 2.73 9.53
CA CYS A 100 5.04 3.84 8.70
C CYS A 100 6.44 4.30 9.06
N LYS A 101 6.86 4.17 10.33
CA LYS A 101 8.20 4.56 10.80
C LYS A 101 9.28 3.53 10.47
N HIS A 102 8.90 2.29 10.13
CA HIS A 102 9.84 1.27 9.71
C HIS A 102 10.26 1.45 8.26
N LYS A 103 11.55 1.20 7.98
CA LYS A 103 12.22 1.29 6.67
C LYS A 103 11.80 0.18 5.71
N THR A 104 10.54 0.21 5.32
CA THR A 104 9.88 -0.81 4.47
C THR A 104 9.83 -0.41 3.01
N LEU A 105 10.05 0.87 2.68
CA LEU A 105 10.07 1.40 1.32
C LEU A 105 11.47 1.82 0.88
N GLU A 106 12.30 2.27 1.83
CA GLU A 106 13.63 2.85 1.57
C GLU A 106 14.55 1.95 0.75
N ASN A 107 14.45 0.64 0.89
CA ASN A 107 15.41 -0.29 0.29
C ASN A 107 15.09 -0.68 -1.17
N PHE A 108 13.92 -0.34 -1.70
CA PHE A 108 13.52 -0.68 -3.07
C PHE A 108 14.07 0.30 -4.11
N ARG A 109 14.64 -0.21 -5.21
CA ARG A 109 15.06 0.61 -6.36
C ARG A 109 13.88 1.21 -7.12
N ASN A 110 12.78 0.46 -7.23
CA ASN A 110 11.58 0.88 -7.93
C ASN A 110 10.37 0.75 -7.00
N ILE A 111 9.58 1.81 -6.89
CA ILE A 111 8.34 1.83 -6.12
C ILE A 111 7.23 2.29 -7.05
N ILE A 112 6.26 1.42 -7.30
CA ILE A 112 5.15 1.66 -8.20
C ILE A 112 3.87 1.50 -7.39
N LEU A 113 3.05 2.56 -7.36
CA LEU A 113 1.76 2.56 -6.67
C LEU A 113 0.65 2.59 -7.72
N LEU A 114 -0.07 1.49 -7.85
CA LEU A 114 -1.26 1.35 -8.68
C LEU A 114 -2.50 1.59 -7.83
N SER A 115 -3.36 2.48 -8.30
CA SER A 115 -4.55 2.93 -7.59
C SER A 115 -5.67 3.22 -8.58
N SER A 116 -6.92 3.10 -8.14
CA SER A 116 -8.07 3.52 -8.93
C SER A 116 -8.96 4.40 -8.08
N ASN A 117 -9.41 5.54 -8.62
CA ASN A 117 -10.47 6.34 -8.00
C ASN A 117 -11.82 5.60 -7.91
N GLN A 118 -11.98 4.49 -8.64
CA GLN A 118 -13.16 3.64 -8.62
C GLN A 118 -13.11 2.59 -7.49
N ASP A 119 -11.98 2.44 -6.79
CA ASP A 119 -11.83 1.52 -5.67
C ASP A 119 -12.59 2.04 -4.45
N GLY A 120 -13.66 1.34 -4.08
CA GLY A 120 -14.49 1.66 -2.92
C GLY A 120 -14.00 1.02 -1.61
N TYR A 121 -12.97 0.17 -1.67
CA TYR A 121 -12.44 -0.55 -0.51
C TYR A 121 -11.25 0.17 0.11
N VAL A 122 -10.33 0.68 -0.70
CA VAL A 122 -9.12 1.33 -0.20
C VAL A 122 -9.18 2.82 -0.50
N PRO A 123 -9.02 3.72 0.50
CA PRO A 123 -9.02 5.14 0.22
C PRO A 123 -7.94 5.50 -0.80
N TYR A 124 -8.34 6.20 -1.86
CA TYR A 124 -7.47 6.50 -3.00
C TYR A 124 -6.13 7.13 -2.61
N HIS A 125 -6.15 8.13 -1.72
CA HIS A 125 -4.93 8.78 -1.23
C HIS A 125 -4.02 7.84 -0.41
N SER A 126 -4.61 6.83 0.24
CA SER A 126 -3.89 5.81 1.01
C SER A 126 -3.16 4.85 0.07
N ALA A 127 -3.82 4.40 -1.01
CA ALA A 127 -3.22 3.62 -2.10
C ALA A 127 -2.00 4.31 -2.74
N ARG A 128 -1.99 5.63 -2.72
CA ARG A 128 -1.03 6.47 -3.42
C ARG A 128 0.04 7.08 -2.52
N ILE A 129 -0.06 6.91 -1.20
CA ILE A 129 0.83 7.59 -0.24
C ILE A 129 0.86 9.10 -0.57
N GLU A 130 -0.30 9.74 -0.50
CA GLU A 130 -0.46 11.16 -0.82
C GLU A 130 -1.41 11.88 0.14
N MET A 131 -1.33 13.21 0.12
CA MET A 131 -2.23 14.07 0.87
C MET A 131 -3.63 14.01 0.27
N CYS A 132 -4.68 14.07 1.10
CA CYS A 132 -6.05 14.25 0.64
C CYS A 132 -6.60 15.62 1.05
N PRO A 133 -7.61 16.16 0.33
CA PRO A 133 -8.21 17.44 0.68
C PRO A 133 -8.75 17.51 2.11
N ALA A 134 -9.34 16.40 2.60
CA ALA A 134 -9.87 16.31 3.96
C ALA A 134 -8.78 16.42 5.04
N ALA A 135 -7.59 15.86 4.80
CA ALA A 135 -6.47 15.96 5.72
C ALA A 135 -5.75 17.32 5.62
N SER A 136 -5.67 17.90 4.42
CA SER A 136 -4.96 19.17 4.20
C SER A 136 -5.54 20.35 5.00
N GLY A 137 -6.84 20.33 5.29
CA GLY A 137 -7.51 21.34 6.12
C GLY A 137 -7.70 20.94 7.58
N ASP A 138 -7.24 19.76 8.00
CA ASP A 138 -7.46 19.23 9.34
C ASP A 138 -6.25 19.52 10.25
N HIS A 139 -6.40 20.47 11.15
CA HIS A 139 -5.38 20.84 12.14
C HIS A 139 -5.50 20.09 13.47
N SER A 140 -6.43 19.13 13.58
CA SER A 140 -6.62 18.31 14.78
C SER A 140 -5.45 17.34 15.02
N LYS A 141 -5.48 16.63 16.15
CA LYS A 141 -4.52 15.54 16.43
C LYS A 141 -4.53 14.50 15.30
N LYS A 142 -5.70 14.20 14.74
CA LYS A 142 -5.88 13.24 13.64
C LYS A 142 -5.12 13.68 12.38
N GLY A 143 -5.30 14.93 11.96
CA GLY A 143 -4.63 15.49 10.78
C GLY A 143 -3.12 15.51 10.95
N LYS A 144 -2.62 15.94 12.11
CA LYS A 144 -1.19 15.92 12.43
C LYS A 144 -0.60 14.51 12.30
N VAL A 145 -1.26 13.50 12.88
CA VAL A 145 -0.79 12.11 12.81
C VAL A 145 -0.80 11.57 11.39
N PHE A 146 -1.81 11.89 10.59
CA PHE A 146 -1.84 11.50 9.18
C PHE A 146 -0.67 12.10 8.39
N VAL A 147 -0.38 13.38 8.59
CA VAL A 147 0.75 14.06 7.94
C VAL A 147 2.08 13.47 8.40
N GLU A 148 2.23 13.14 9.68
CA GLU A 148 3.40 12.42 10.21
C GLU A 148 3.61 11.09 9.46
N MET A 149 2.59 10.23 9.41
CA MET A 149 2.68 8.94 8.70
C MET A 149 2.97 9.08 7.20
N LEU A 150 2.35 10.07 6.56
CA LEU A 150 2.58 10.38 5.15
C LEU A 150 4.03 10.78 4.91
N ASN A 151 4.57 11.67 5.74
CA ASN A 151 5.95 12.11 5.62
C ASN A 151 6.95 10.98 5.88
N GLU A 152 6.72 10.13 6.88
CA GLU A 152 7.56 8.94 7.12
C GLU A 152 7.66 8.04 5.86
N CYS A 153 6.54 7.84 5.16
CA CYS A 153 6.54 7.06 3.92
C CYS A 153 7.23 7.80 2.76
N LEU A 154 6.95 9.10 2.60
CA LEU A 154 7.54 9.91 1.53
C LEU A 154 9.05 10.10 1.71
N ASP A 155 9.53 10.24 2.94
CA ASP A 155 10.93 10.40 3.26
C ASP A 155 11.70 9.12 2.94
N GLN A 156 11.12 7.95 3.20
CA GLN A 156 11.69 6.67 2.75
C GLN A 156 11.76 6.56 1.22
N ILE A 157 10.69 6.95 0.52
CA ILE A 157 10.65 6.93 -0.96
C ILE A 157 11.71 7.89 -1.53
N ARG A 158 11.96 9.02 -0.87
CA ARG A 158 12.93 10.04 -1.27
C ARG A 158 14.33 9.82 -0.73
N ALA A 159 14.52 8.80 0.10
CA ALA A 159 15.81 8.52 0.72
C ALA A 159 16.90 8.33 -0.34
N GLN A 160 18.06 8.93 -0.07
CA GLN A 160 19.21 8.88 -0.95
C GLN A 160 19.61 7.43 -1.22
N SER A 161 19.80 7.11 -2.49
CA SER A 161 20.30 5.82 -2.97
C SER A 161 21.53 6.07 -3.82
N SER A 162 22.47 5.12 -3.80
CA SER A 162 23.65 5.13 -4.67
C SER A 162 23.30 4.99 -6.15
N GLU A 163 22.09 4.55 -6.48
CA GLU A 163 21.59 4.38 -7.85
C GLU A 163 20.26 5.12 -8.02
N HIS A 164 19.90 5.40 -9.28
CA HIS A 164 18.64 6.06 -9.60
C HIS A 164 17.45 5.22 -9.12
N ARG A 165 16.58 5.84 -8.30
CA ARG A 165 15.33 5.24 -7.81
C ARG A 165 14.17 5.70 -8.68
N VAL A 166 13.35 4.75 -9.14
CA VAL A 166 12.10 5.05 -9.83
C VAL A 166 10.96 5.10 -8.82
N PHE A 167 10.20 6.18 -8.82
CA PHE A 167 8.95 6.28 -8.08
C PHE A 167 7.82 6.68 -9.04
N MET A 168 6.79 5.84 -9.13
CA MET A 168 5.66 6.04 -10.05
C MET A 168 4.33 5.84 -9.31
N ARG A 169 3.38 6.73 -9.59
CA ARG A 169 1.97 6.56 -9.21
C ARG A 169 1.14 6.43 -10.46
N CYS A 170 0.48 5.29 -10.66
CA CYS A 170 -0.42 5.08 -11.78
C CYS A 170 -1.87 5.14 -11.30
N ASP A 171 -2.65 6.03 -11.91
CA ASP A 171 -4.10 5.98 -11.81
C ASP A 171 -4.62 5.02 -12.89
N VAL A 172 -5.50 4.10 -12.48
CA VAL A 172 -6.05 3.06 -13.35
C VAL A 172 -7.56 3.22 -13.35
N ASN A 173 -8.09 3.42 -14.55
CA ASN A 173 -9.52 3.55 -14.78
C ASN A 173 -10.00 2.33 -15.56
N PHE A 174 -10.87 1.53 -14.97
CA PHE A 174 -11.45 0.37 -15.60
C PHE A 174 -12.73 0.77 -16.35
N ASP A 175 -12.89 0.24 -17.56
CA ASP A 175 -14.16 0.36 -18.29
C ASP A 175 -15.21 -0.56 -17.69
N ILE A 176 -15.81 -0.10 -16.59
CA ILE A 176 -16.89 -0.79 -15.88
C ILE A 176 -18.26 -0.56 -16.52
N SER A 177 -18.33 0.16 -17.65
CA SER A 177 -19.61 0.51 -18.30
C SER A 177 -20.38 -0.74 -18.79
N MET A 178 -19.64 -1.81 -19.11
CA MET A 178 -20.17 -3.08 -19.60
C MET A 178 -20.62 -4.04 -18.48
N GLN A 179 -20.27 -3.80 -17.21
CA GLN A 179 -20.49 -4.74 -16.10
C GLN A 179 -21.92 -4.73 -15.52
N GLY A 180 -22.82 -3.91 -16.08
CA GLY A 180 -24.17 -3.72 -15.55
C GLY A 180 -24.16 -3.06 -14.16
N LYS A 181 -25.28 -2.48 -13.73
CA LYS A 181 -25.39 -1.89 -12.38
C LYS A 181 -25.56 -3.00 -11.33
N ASN A 182 -24.50 -3.76 -11.08
CA ASN A 182 -24.46 -4.75 -10.01
C ASN A 182 -24.00 -4.11 -8.69
N LEU A 183 -24.35 -4.73 -7.55
CA LEU A 183 -23.95 -4.24 -6.22
C LEU A 183 -22.42 -4.07 -6.12
N ASP A 184 -21.64 -4.90 -6.82
CA ASP A 184 -20.18 -4.85 -6.85
C ASP A 184 -19.62 -3.58 -7.52
N THR A 185 -20.27 -3.07 -8.57
CA THR A 185 -19.94 -1.78 -9.20
C THR A 185 -20.35 -0.58 -8.34
N ILE A 186 -21.44 -0.70 -7.56
CA ILE A 186 -21.95 0.39 -6.69
C ILE A 186 -21.09 0.53 -5.42
N ILE A 187 -20.55 -0.58 -4.92
CA ILE A 187 -19.70 -0.62 -3.72
C ILE A 187 -18.22 -0.32 -4.05
N GLY A 188 -17.86 -0.22 -5.33
CA GLY A 188 -16.47 -0.05 -5.77
C GLY A 188 -15.62 -1.30 -5.57
N ARG A 189 -16.27 -2.48 -5.42
CA ARG A 189 -15.63 -3.80 -5.34
C ARG A 189 -15.09 -4.25 -6.68
N ALA A 190 -15.79 -3.89 -7.75
CA ALA A 190 -15.41 -4.22 -9.12
C ALA A 190 -13.98 -3.75 -9.42
N ALA A 191 -13.69 -2.45 -9.25
CA ALA A 191 -12.35 -1.91 -9.49
C ALA A 191 -11.26 -2.53 -8.60
N HIS A 192 -11.59 -2.92 -7.36
CA HIS A 192 -10.65 -3.58 -6.45
C HIS A 192 -10.28 -5.00 -6.92
N ILE A 193 -11.23 -5.72 -7.53
CA ILE A 193 -11.03 -7.09 -8.07
C ILE A 193 -10.40 -7.05 -9.46
N GLU A 194 -10.81 -6.08 -10.29
CA GLU A 194 -10.37 -5.92 -11.68
C GLU A 194 -8.86 -5.79 -11.85
N PHE A 195 -8.17 -5.23 -10.85
CA PHE A 195 -6.70 -5.21 -10.82
C PHE A 195 -6.05 -6.59 -10.96
N LEU A 196 -6.73 -7.66 -10.51
CA LEU A 196 -6.24 -9.04 -10.58
C LEU A 196 -6.86 -9.86 -11.70
N GLU A 197 -8.10 -9.53 -12.12
CA GLU A 197 -8.84 -10.32 -13.11
C GLU A 197 -8.58 -9.86 -14.56
N THR A 198 -8.14 -8.61 -14.76
CA THR A 198 -7.83 -8.11 -16.10
C THR A 198 -6.41 -8.47 -16.54
N ASP A 199 -6.29 -9.59 -17.26
CA ASP A 199 -5.06 -10.04 -17.94
C ASP A 199 -4.41 -8.94 -18.79
N VAL A 200 -5.22 -8.09 -19.41
CA VAL A 200 -4.75 -6.98 -20.26
C VAL A 200 -3.94 -5.97 -19.44
N PHE A 201 -4.35 -5.72 -18.19
CA PHE A 201 -3.69 -4.77 -17.30
C PHE A 201 -2.36 -5.34 -16.81
N ALA A 202 -2.35 -6.62 -16.41
CA ALA A 202 -1.11 -7.30 -16.03
C ALA A 202 -0.11 -7.32 -17.20
N LYS A 203 -0.57 -7.69 -18.41
CA LYS A 203 0.25 -7.68 -19.64
C LYS A 203 0.73 -6.28 -19.98
N PHE A 204 -0.13 -5.26 -19.85
CA PHE A 204 0.23 -3.87 -20.08
C PHE A 204 1.37 -3.41 -19.17
N ILE A 205 1.30 -3.71 -17.87
CA ILE A 205 2.36 -3.35 -16.91
C ILE A 205 3.66 -4.10 -17.24
N MET A 206 3.59 -5.41 -17.49
CA MET A 206 4.78 -6.21 -17.80
C MET A 206 5.44 -5.81 -19.11
N TRP A 207 4.67 -5.47 -20.15
CA TRP A 207 5.20 -5.08 -21.46
C TRP A 207 5.64 -3.62 -21.54
N SER A 208 4.97 -2.72 -20.81
CA SER A 208 5.32 -1.30 -20.81
C SER A 208 6.54 -1.00 -19.95
N PHE A 209 6.82 -1.84 -18.96
CA PHE A 209 7.89 -1.62 -17.99
C PHE A 209 8.78 -2.87 -17.79
N PRO A 210 9.38 -3.43 -18.86
CA PRO A 210 10.16 -4.66 -18.76
C PRO A 210 11.38 -4.50 -17.83
N ASP A 211 11.97 -3.31 -17.75
CA ASP A 211 13.13 -3.04 -16.89
C ASP A 211 12.78 -2.95 -15.39
N LEU A 212 11.49 -2.87 -15.06
CA LEU A 212 11.00 -2.84 -13.67
C LEU A 212 10.78 -4.24 -13.10
N PHE A 213 10.89 -5.32 -13.87
CA PHE A 213 10.62 -6.69 -13.41
C PHE A 213 11.78 -7.67 -13.65
#